data_AF-A0A2V2U4D2-F1
#
_entry.id   AF-A0A2V2U4D2-F1
#
_cell.length_a   1.000
_cell.length_b   1.000
_cell.length_c   1.000
_cell.angle_alpha   90.00
_cell.angle_beta   90.00
_cell.angle_gamma   90.00
#
_symmetry.space_group_name_H-M   'P 1'
#
loop_
_entity.id
_entity.type
_entity.pdbx_description
1 polymer ?
#
loop_
_entity_poly.entity_id
_entity_poly.type
_entity_poly.pdbx_seq_one_letter_code
_entity_poly.pdbx_strand_id
1 'polypeptide(L)'
;MISVITRVVLATIMGLTLGAMETRTPSASAAVEGPLQTSTHVTIQNTTISGPNLGQVTMVGHQAAMILPSRLDGKLWVGTVTWTSSKPVELVVLHGYTNVTTDTAHGVPLIVKSPSGPLAITLISPTQFTPASNPVPSGTAPFVGSALFFHKLSGAKFTVTYSVDATANTPTKTK
;
A
#
# COMPACT_ATOMS: atom_id res chain seq x y z
N MET A 1 -3.83 3.56 -72.65
CA MET A 1 -3.27 2.20 -72.54
C MET A 1 -2.30 2.18 -71.35
N ILE A 2 -2.63 1.35 -70.36
CA ILE A 2 -1.78 0.52 -69.48
C ILE A 2 -0.47 1.10 -68.90
N SER A 3 -0.46 1.23 -67.55
CA SER A 3 0.54 0.84 -66.50
C SER A 3 2.04 0.87 -66.85
N VAL A 4 2.96 1.33 -65.99
CA VAL A 4 3.40 0.65 -64.74
C VAL A 4 4.04 1.63 -63.74
N ILE A 5 3.75 1.33 -62.47
CA ILE A 5 4.27 1.88 -61.22
C ILE A 5 5.70 1.40 -60.96
N THR A 6 6.61 2.29 -60.57
CA THR A 6 7.67 1.94 -59.59
C THR A 6 7.94 3.14 -58.68
N ARG A 7 7.65 2.96 -57.38
CA ARG A 7 8.01 3.87 -56.30
C ARG A 7 9.45 3.61 -55.86
N VAL A 8 10.23 4.66 -55.62
CA VAL A 8 11.36 4.60 -54.69
C VAL A 8 11.25 5.80 -53.75
N VAL A 9 11.13 5.47 -52.47
CA VAL A 9 11.15 6.36 -51.31
C VAL A 9 12.60 6.43 -50.83
N LEU A 10 13.11 7.62 -50.53
CA LEU A 10 14.17 7.76 -49.54
C LEU A 10 13.81 8.90 -48.59
N ALA A 11 13.13 8.52 -47.51
CA ALA A 11 12.79 9.40 -46.41
C ALA A 11 13.96 9.48 -45.44
N THR A 12 14.23 10.70 -45.00
CA THR A 12 15.22 11.12 -44.01
C THR A 12 15.13 10.28 -42.74
N ILE A 13 16.23 9.63 -42.34
CA ILE A 13 16.31 8.92 -41.07
C ILE A 13 16.61 9.94 -39.98
N MET A 14 15.56 10.27 -39.23
CA MET A 14 15.59 11.00 -37.96
C MET A 14 16.23 10.08 -36.91
N GLY A 15 17.16 10.62 -36.11
CA GLY A 15 17.92 9.84 -35.13
C GLY A 15 17.02 9.21 -34.05
N LEU A 16 17.08 7.89 -33.92
CA LEU A 16 16.68 7.19 -32.71
C LEU A 16 17.90 7.05 -31.81
N THR A 17 18.00 7.88 -30.78
CA THR A 17 18.79 7.55 -29.60
C THR A 17 17.99 6.55 -28.76
N LEU A 18 18.42 5.28 -28.75
CA LEU A 18 17.99 4.32 -27.72
C LEU A 18 18.49 4.83 -26.37
N GLY A 19 17.65 5.57 -25.66
CA GLY A 19 17.84 5.79 -24.23
C GLY A 19 17.65 4.44 -23.53
N ALA A 20 18.70 3.92 -22.89
CA ALA A 20 18.56 2.79 -21.98
C ALA A 20 17.52 3.18 -20.92
N MET A 21 16.37 2.51 -20.93
CA MET A 21 15.40 2.62 -19.85
C MET A 21 16.02 1.92 -18.65
N GLU A 22 16.76 2.68 -17.85
CA GLU A 22 17.33 2.23 -16.60
C GLU A 22 16.17 1.85 -15.68
N THR A 23 15.95 0.54 -15.53
CA THR A 23 15.00 0.01 -14.56
C THR A 23 15.53 0.36 -13.18
N ARG A 24 15.12 1.53 -12.66
CA ARG A 24 15.27 1.85 -11.24
C ARG A 24 14.40 0.86 -10.49
N THR A 25 15.01 -0.20 -9.96
CA THR A 25 14.43 -1.00 -8.88
C THR A 25 14.38 -0.08 -7.65
N PRO A 26 13.22 0.37 -7.17
CA PRO A 26 13.19 0.99 -5.86
C PRO A 26 13.29 -0.15 -4.85
N SER A 27 14.51 -0.45 -4.38
CA SER A 27 14.68 -1.03 -3.04
C SER A 27 14.35 0.06 -2.01
N ALA A 28 13.09 0.46 -1.94
CA ALA A 28 12.63 1.55 -1.09
C ALA A 28 12.01 1.08 0.24
N SER A 29 11.92 -0.23 0.49
CA SER A 29 11.26 -0.71 1.71
C SER A 29 12.07 -0.48 2.98
N ALA A 30 13.41 -0.53 2.94
CA ALA A 30 14.24 -0.41 4.14
C ALA A 30 14.65 1.04 4.49
N ALA A 31 14.87 1.89 3.48
CA ALA A 31 15.37 3.25 3.70
C ALA A 31 14.31 4.24 4.22
N VAL A 32 13.02 3.98 3.92
CA VAL A 32 11.89 4.83 4.33
C VAL A 32 11.41 4.51 5.76
N GLU A 33 11.66 3.29 6.26
CA GLU A 33 11.24 2.91 7.61
C GLU A 33 11.99 3.71 8.69
N GLY A 34 13.30 3.95 8.53
CA GLY A 34 14.13 4.63 9.53
C GLY A 34 13.59 6.00 9.98
N PRO A 35 13.38 6.98 9.06
CA PRO A 35 12.86 8.31 9.41
C PRO A 35 11.43 8.27 9.98
N LEU A 36 10.60 7.34 9.51
CA LEU A 36 9.23 7.18 10.02
C LEU A 36 9.21 6.60 11.44
N GLN A 37 10.28 5.92 11.87
CA GLN A 37 10.36 5.39 13.23
C GLN A 37 10.57 6.45 14.32
N THR A 38 10.97 7.68 13.98
CA THR A 38 11.20 8.76 14.96
C THR A 38 10.30 9.97 14.75
N SER A 39 9.60 10.04 13.61
CA SER A 39 8.71 11.15 13.28
C SER A 39 7.46 11.18 14.17
N THR A 40 7.10 12.36 14.64
CA THR A 40 5.85 12.61 15.38
C THR A 40 4.71 13.03 14.46
N HIS A 41 5.01 13.58 13.29
CA HIS A 41 4.05 14.00 12.29
C HIS A 41 4.61 13.74 10.89
N VAL A 42 3.75 13.33 9.96
CA VAL A 42 4.13 13.10 8.57
C VAL A 42 3.01 13.56 7.63
N THR A 43 3.42 14.18 6.52
CA THR A 43 2.57 14.40 5.34
C THR A 43 3.30 13.77 4.16
N ILE A 44 2.73 12.74 3.57
CA ILE A 44 3.38 11.93 2.51
C ILE A 44 2.47 11.92 1.29
N GLN A 45 3.05 12.08 0.10
CA GLN A 45 2.42 11.75 -1.18
C GLN A 45 3.35 10.83 -1.95
N ASN A 46 2.83 9.70 -2.41
CA ASN A 46 3.65 8.71 -3.12
C ASN A 46 2.82 7.84 -4.08
N THR A 47 3.52 7.22 -5.04
CA THR A 47 2.97 6.17 -5.90
C THR A 47 3.77 4.88 -5.69
N THR A 48 3.09 3.80 -5.32
CA THR A 48 3.71 2.51 -5.00
C THR A 48 3.10 1.38 -5.82
N ILE A 49 3.92 0.40 -6.18
CA ILE A 49 3.51 -0.85 -6.81
C ILE A 49 3.43 -1.93 -5.72
N SER A 50 2.38 -2.75 -5.76
CA SER A 50 2.20 -3.82 -4.79
C SER A 50 3.26 -4.92 -4.92
N GLY A 51 3.62 -5.54 -3.81
CA GLY A 51 4.48 -6.72 -3.76
C GLY A 51 3.89 -7.85 -2.91
N PRO A 52 4.48 -9.06 -2.96
CA PRO A 52 4.09 -10.19 -2.11
C PRO A 52 4.63 -10.06 -0.68
N ASN A 53 5.51 -9.08 -0.42
CA ASN A 53 6.18 -8.88 0.87
C ASN A 53 5.88 -7.46 1.38
N LEU A 54 5.63 -7.34 2.68
CA LEU A 54 5.53 -6.06 3.41
C LEU A 54 6.61 -6.03 4.49
N GLY A 55 7.70 -5.32 4.23
CA GLY A 55 8.88 -5.36 5.11
C GLY A 55 9.37 -6.80 5.28
N GLN A 56 9.36 -7.30 6.51
CA GLN A 56 9.76 -8.67 6.87
C GLN A 56 8.61 -9.70 6.81
N VAL A 57 7.40 -9.31 6.44
CA VAL A 57 6.23 -10.20 6.38
C VAL A 57 5.98 -10.64 4.94
N THR A 58 6.10 -11.95 4.68
CA THR A 58 5.71 -12.57 3.40
C THR A 58 4.22 -12.90 3.40
N MET A 59 3.49 -12.45 2.39
CA MET A 59 2.07 -12.70 2.21
C MET A 59 1.84 -13.67 1.05
N VAL A 60 1.74 -14.96 1.36
CA VAL A 60 1.54 -16.01 0.35
C VAL A 60 0.17 -15.83 -0.33
N GLY A 61 0.17 -15.68 -1.65
CA GLY A 61 -1.04 -15.58 -2.47
C GLY A 61 -1.69 -14.20 -2.51
N HIS A 62 -1.20 -13.21 -1.78
CA HIS A 62 -1.76 -11.85 -1.73
C HIS A 62 -0.79 -10.81 -2.29
N GLN A 63 -1.23 -9.56 -2.39
CA GLN A 63 -0.41 -8.41 -2.75
C GLN A 63 -0.66 -7.24 -1.79
N ALA A 64 0.35 -6.42 -1.51
CA ALA A 64 0.17 -5.23 -0.70
C ALA A 64 1.17 -4.10 -1.00
N ALA A 65 0.82 -2.89 -0.56
CA ALA A 65 1.64 -1.69 -0.66
C ALA A 65 1.63 -0.92 0.67
N MET A 66 2.80 -0.81 1.32
CA MET A 66 2.95 -0.12 2.60
C MET A 66 2.76 1.39 2.47
N ILE A 67 2.08 2.00 3.44
CA ILE A 67 1.93 3.46 3.57
C ILE A 67 2.69 3.95 4.81
N LEU A 68 2.33 3.41 5.97
CA LEU A 68 2.98 3.69 7.24
C LEU A 68 3.38 2.37 7.92
N PRO A 69 4.67 2.16 8.23
CA PRO A 69 5.12 0.95 8.90
C PRO A 69 4.63 0.90 10.35
N SER A 70 4.69 -0.29 10.95
CA SER A 70 4.44 -0.45 12.38
C SER A 70 5.42 0.38 13.21
N ARG A 71 4.92 1.10 14.20
CA ARG A 71 5.73 1.86 15.16
C ARG A 71 6.38 0.93 16.19
N LEU A 72 7.70 1.05 16.37
CA LEU A 72 8.43 0.31 17.40
C LEU A 72 8.38 0.96 18.80
N ASP A 73 7.98 2.23 18.89
CA ASP A 73 7.88 2.97 20.16
C ASP A 73 6.49 2.83 20.83
N GLY A 74 5.62 1.97 20.29
CA GLY A 74 4.28 1.72 20.81
C GLY A 74 3.26 2.84 20.57
N LYS A 75 3.60 3.88 19.79
CA LYS A 75 2.65 4.92 19.38
C LYS A 75 1.73 4.43 18.26
N LEU A 76 0.60 5.10 18.12
CA LEU A 76 -0.35 4.90 17.03
C LEU A 76 -0.34 6.10 16.09
N TRP A 77 -0.38 5.84 14.79
CA TRP A 77 -0.70 6.86 13.81
C TRP A 77 -2.18 7.21 13.91
N VAL A 78 -2.47 8.51 13.90
CA VAL A 78 -3.82 9.07 13.84
C VAL A 78 -3.85 10.03 12.68
N GLY A 79 -4.71 9.80 11.71
CA GLY A 79 -4.70 10.62 10.50
C GLY A 79 -5.76 10.26 9.48
N THR A 80 -5.56 10.75 8.26
CA THR A 80 -6.40 10.48 7.10
C THR A 80 -5.53 10.06 5.92
N VAL A 81 -6.01 9.11 5.13
CA VAL A 81 -5.42 8.72 3.85
C VAL A 81 -6.42 8.96 2.73
N THR A 82 -5.96 9.46 1.59
CA THR A 82 -6.73 9.56 0.34
C THR A 82 -5.93 8.89 -0.78
N TRP A 83 -6.60 8.15 -1.66
CA TRP A 83 -5.91 7.38 -2.70
C TRP A 83 -6.73 7.16 -3.96
N THR A 84 -6.01 6.77 -5.01
CA THR A 84 -6.54 6.16 -6.23
C THR A 84 -5.66 4.97 -6.62
N SER A 85 -6.26 3.89 -7.10
CA SER A 85 -5.56 2.65 -7.44
C SER A 85 -6.02 2.05 -8.76
N SER A 86 -5.16 1.26 -9.39
CA SER A 86 -5.48 0.60 -10.66
C SER A 86 -6.49 -0.54 -10.54
N LYS A 87 -6.77 -0.98 -9.32
CA LYS A 87 -7.75 -2.03 -8.97
C LYS A 87 -8.38 -1.71 -7.62
N PRO A 88 -9.58 -2.21 -7.31
CA PRO A 88 -10.13 -2.17 -5.95
C PRO A 88 -9.17 -2.87 -4.98
N VAL A 89 -8.87 -2.21 -3.87
CA VAL A 89 -7.94 -2.66 -2.83
C VAL A 89 -8.60 -2.56 -1.47
N GLU A 90 -8.25 -3.47 -0.57
CA GLU A 90 -8.63 -3.36 0.83
C GLU A 90 -7.72 -2.32 1.51
N LEU A 91 -8.27 -1.58 2.47
CA LEU A 91 -7.47 -0.77 3.39
C LEU A 91 -7.22 -1.57 4.67
N VAL A 92 -5.95 -1.73 5.04
CA VAL A 92 -5.55 -2.46 6.24
C VAL A 92 -4.96 -1.53 7.27
N VAL A 93 -5.48 -1.65 8.50
CA VAL A 93 -4.93 -1.02 9.69
C VAL A 93 -4.51 -2.11 10.66
N LEU A 94 -3.27 -2.06 11.13
CA LEU A 94 -2.80 -2.97 12.18
C LEU A 94 -2.92 -2.33 13.56
N HIS A 95 -3.15 -3.16 14.56
CA HIS A 95 -3.25 -2.78 15.96
C HIS A 95 -2.35 -3.66 16.80
N GLY A 96 -1.73 -3.08 17.84
CA GLY A 96 -1.10 -3.89 18.88
C GLY A 96 -2.14 -4.81 19.52
N TYR A 97 -1.88 -6.12 19.55
CA TYR A 97 -2.79 -7.09 20.15
C TYR A 97 -2.32 -7.46 21.55
N THR A 98 -3.09 -7.06 22.57
CA THR A 98 -2.90 -7.56 23.93
C THR A 98 -3.41 -8.99 23.96
N ASN A 99 -2.52 -9.94 24.27
CA ASN A 99 -2.86 -11.35 24.29
C ASN A 99 -3.74 -11.66 25.51
N VAL A 100 -5.05 -11.46 25.36
CA VAL A 100 -6.06 -11.86 26.33
C VAL A 100 -6.33 -13.35 26.20
N THR A 101 -6.58 -14.03 27.32
CA THR A 101 -7.06 -15.42 27.28
C THR A 101 -8.48 -15.42 26.76
N THR A 102 -8.67 -15.94 25.55
CA THR A 102 -9.99 -16.09 24.91
C THR A 102 -10.48 -17.52 25.10
N ASP A 103 -11.79 -17.69 25.30
CA ASP A 103 -12.43 -19.01 25.21
C ASP A 103 -12.95 -19.28 23.78
N THR A 104 -13.43 -20.50 23.57
CA THR A 104 -14.00 -20.92 22.28
C THR A 104 -15.23 -20.11 21.87
N ALA A 105 -16.00 -19.60 22.84
CA ALA A 105 -17.22 -18.84 22.55
C ALA A 105 -16.91 -17.43 22.03
N HIS A 106 -15.80 -16.84 22.46
CA HIS A 106 -15.38 -15.49 22.06
C HIS A 106 -14.41 -15.49 20.86
N GLY A 107 -13.60 -16.53 20.70
CA GLY A 107 -12.64 -16.64 19.60
C GLY A 107 -11.52 -15.59 19.65
N VAL A 108 -10.76 -15.46 18.56
CA VAL A 108 -9.69 -14.47 18.40
C VAL A 108 -9.94 -13.60 17.16
N PRO A 109 -9.57 -12.31 17.17
CA PRO A 109 -9.60 -11.52 15.95
C PRO A 109 -8.61 -12.08 14.92
N LEU A 110 -8.74 -11.63 13.67
CA LEU A 110 -7.71 -11.91 12.68
C LEU A 110 -6.40 -11.28 13.12
N ILE A 111 -5.37 -12.11 13.30
CA ILE A 111 -4.03 -11.69 13.75
C ILE A 111 -2.94 -12.05 12.74
N VAL A 112 -1.91 -11.21 12.67
CA VAL A 112 -0.64 -11.50 12.00
C VAL A 112 0.48 -11.59 13.03
N LYS A 113 1.40 -12.53 12.84
CA LYS A 113 2.63 -12.63 13.66
C LYS A 113 3.66 -11.65 13.13
N SER A 114 4.18 -10.78 13.99
CA SER A 114 5.30 -9.90 13.70
C SER A 114 6.46 -10.16 14.66
N PRO A 115 7.70 -9.74 14.34
CA PRO A 115 8.83 -9.84 15.26
C PRO A 115 8.59 -9.17 16.62
N SER A 116 7.76 -8.11 16.66
CA SER A 116 7.38 -7.39 17.88
C SER A 116 6.19 -7.99 18.65
N GLY A 117 5.62 -9.11 18.17
CA GLY A 117 4.44 -9.74 18.76
C GLY A 117 3.25 -9.82 17.80
N PRO A 118 2.12 -10.40 18.24
CA PRO A 118 0.91 -10.46 17.43
C PRO A 118 0.30 -9.07 17.20
N LEU A 119 -0.22 -8.84 16.00
CA LEU A 119 -0.97 -7.64 15.63
C LEU A 119 -2.36 -8.04 15.14
N ALA A 120 -3.39 -7.36 15.61
CA ALA A 120 -4.76 -7.54 15.11
C ALA A 120 -4.97 -6.73 13.83
N ILE A 121 -5.82 -7.24 12.94
CA ILE A 121 -6.04 -6.68 11.60
C ILE A 121 -7.45 -6.12 11.48
N THR A 122 -7.56 -4.83 11.17
CA THR A 122 -8.76 -4.29 10.52
C THR A 122 -8.57 -4.39 9.01
N LEU A 123 -9.46 -5.11 8.33
CA LEU A 123 -9.48 -5.25 6.88
C LEU A 123 -10.77 -4.62 6.33
N ILE A 124 -10.64 -3.45 5.69
CA ILE A 124 -11.80 -2.72 5.14
C ILE A 124 -11.97 -3.09 3.68
N SER A 125 -13.17 -3.59 3.33
CA SER A 125 -13.52 -4.01 1.97
C SER A 125 -13.43 -2.86 0.97
N PRO A 126 -13.00 -3.11 -0.29
CA PRO A 126 -12.93 -2.07 -1.31
C PRO A 126 -14.32 -1.48 -1.63
N THR A 127 -15.38 -2.28 -1.45
CA THR A 127 -16.77 -1.86 -1.69
C THR A 127 -17.26 -0.76 -0.74
N GLN A 128 -16.55 -0.53 0.38
CA GLN A 128 -16.83 0.58 1.29
C GLN A 128 -16.38 1.93 0.71
N PHE A 129 -15.41 1.91 -0.21
CA PHE A 129 -14.80 3.13 -0.78
C PHE A 129 -15.21 3.37 -2.22
N THR A 130 -15.51 2.30 -2.95
CA THR A 130 -15.88 2.34 -4.37
C THR A 130 -17.31 1.82 -4.51
N PRO A 131 -18.34 2.69 -4.43
CA PRO A 131 -19.72 2.30 -4.71
C PRO A 131 -19.83 1.70 -6.11
N ALA A 132 -20.78 0.79 -6.33
CA ALA A 132 -20.99 0.17 -7.63
C ALA A 132 -21.23 1.17 -8.78
N SER A 133 -21.67 2.40 -8.45
CA SER A 133 -21.87 3.51 -9.37
C SER A 133 -20.61 4.33 -9.68
N ASN A 134 -19.51 4.13 -8.95
CA ASN A 134 -18.23 4.81 -9.20
C ASN A 134 -17.19 3.77 -9.67
N PRO A 135 -16.83 3.73 -10.96
CA PRO A 135 -15.93 2.71 -11.49
C PRO A 135 -14.47 2.94 -11.11
N VAL A 136 -14.10 4.10 -10.52
CA VAL A 136 -12.71 4.45 -10.23
C VAL A 136 -12.33 3.95 -8.83
N PRO A 137 -11.42 2.97 -8.70
CA PRO A 137 -10.98 2.47 -7.40
C PRO A 137 -10.21 3.56 -6.65
N SER A 138 -10.89 4.19 -5.71
CA SER A 138 -10.40 5.37 -4.99
C SER A 138 -11.14 5.48 -3.67
N GLY A 139 -10.62 6.32 -2.77
CA GLY A 139 -11.24 6.55 -1.48
C GLY A 139 -10.53 7.58 -0.63
N THR A 140 -11.19 7.94 0.47
CA THR A 140 -10.61 8.65 1.60
C THR A 140 -11.09 7.98 2.88
N ALA A 141 -10.21 7.86 3.88
CA ALA A 141 -10.54 7.22 5.14
C ALA A 141 -9.73 7.83 6.31
N PRO A 142 -10.39 8.20 7.42
CA PRO A 142 -9.69 8.38 8.67
C PRO A 142 -9.22 7.02 9.21
N PHE A 143 -8.10 7.02 9.94
CA PHE A 143 -7.58 5.81 10.56
C PHE A 143 -6.87 6.09 11.88
N VAL A 144 -6.85 5.06 12.74
CA VAL A 144 -6.02 5.00 13.95
C VAL A 144 -5.44 3.61 14.05
N GLY A 145 -4.11 3.48 14.13
CA GLY A 145 -3.46 2.17 14.26
C GLY A 145 -1.94 2.24 14.29
N SER A 146 -1.29 1.10 14.48
CA SER A 146 0.17 1.00 14.50
C SER A 146 0.78 1.02 13.09
N ALA A 147 0.06 0.55 12.08
CA ALA A 147 0.47 0.56 10.66
C ALA A 147 -0.72 0.74 9.72
N LEU A 148 -0.43 1.17 8.48
CA LEU A 148 -1.41 1.38 7.42
C LEU A 148 -0.86 0.88 6.08
N PHE A 149 -1.64 0.07 5.34
CA PHE A 149 -1.28 -0.37 4.00
C PHE A 149 -2.49 -0.75 3.14
N PHE A 150 -2.29 -0.76 1.82
CA PHE A 150 -3.26 -1.31 0.88
C PHE A 150 -3.00 -2.78 0.64
N HIS A 151 -4.07 -3.55 0.47
CA HIS A 151 -4.00 -5.01 0.34
C HIS A 151 -4.88 -5.50 -0.82
N LYS A 152 -4.52 -6.65 -1.38
CA LYS A 152 -5.35 -7.40 -2.32
C LYS A 152 -5.30 -8.88 -2.02
N LEU A 153 -6.38 -9.40 -1.44
CA LEU A 153 -6.58 -10.82 -1.13
C LEU A 153 -6.46 -11.73 -2.36
N SER A 154 -6.87 -11.26 -3.53
CA SER A 154 -6.88 -12.09 -4.74
C SER A 154 -5.47 -12.32 -5.35
N GLY A 155 -4.41 -11.75 -4.77
CA GLY A 155 -3.06 -11.82 -5.33
C GLY A 155 -2.84 -10.99 -6.59
N ALA A 156 -3.85 -10.25 -7.05
CA ALA A 156 -3.73 -9.42 -8.24
C ALA A 156 -2.84 -8.21 -7.94
N LYS A 157 -1.75 -8.06 -8.70
CA LYS A 157 -0.86 -6.90 -8.62
C LYS A 157 -1.61 -5.60 -8.91
N PHE A 158 -1.29 -4.53 -8.18
CA PHE A 158 -1.89 -3.22 -8.35
C PHE A 158 -0.84 -2.10 -8.16
N THR A 159 -1.20 -0.91 -8.62
CA THR A 159 -0.46 0.34 -8.36
C THR A 159 -1.42 1.28 -7.64
N VAL A 160 -0.90 2.05 -6.71
CA VAL A 160 -1.68 3.00 -5.92
C VAL A 160 -0.91 4.30 -5.77
N THR A 161 -1.61 5.42 -5.95
CA THR A 161 -1.13 6.75 -5.58
C THR A 161 -1.93 7.20 -4.38
N TYR A 162 -1.25 7.65 -3.34
CA TYR A 162 -1.89 8.07 -2.09
C TYR A 162 -1.24 9.31 -1.51
N SER A 163 -2.03 10.02 -0.70
CA SER A 163 -1.55 11.02 0.24
C SER A 163 -2.01 10.63 1.65
N VAL A 164 -1.15 10.79 2.65
CA VAL A 164 -1.46 10.57 4.06
C VAL A 164 -0.95 11.75 4.89
N ASP A 165 -1.75 12.17 5.83
CA ASP A 165 -1.40 13.16 6.85
C ASP A 165 -1.73 12.57 8.22
N ALA A 166 -0.70 12.40 9.07
CA ALA A 166 -0.85 11.65 10.31
C ALA A 166 0.12 12.10 11.41
N THR A 167 -0.33 11.97 12.66
CA THR A 167 0.45 12.22 13.87
C THR A 167 0.63 10.92 14.66
N ALA A 168 1.81 10.68 15.20
CA ALA A 168 2.10 9.55 16.09
C ALA A 168 1.78 9.92 17.55
N ASN A 169 0.70 9.33 18.08
CA ASN A 169 0.18 9.61 19.42
C ASN A 169 0.40 8.42 20.36
N THR A 170 0.68 8.72 21.63
CA THR A 170 0.73 7.70 22.68
C THR A 170 -0.70 7.27 23.02
N PRO A 171 -1.04 5.96 22.94
CA PRO A 171 -2.36 5.48 23.30
C PRO A 171 -2.61 5.66 24.80
N THR A 172 -3.81 6.11 25.15
CA THR A 172 -4.24 6.12 26.55
C THR A 172 -4.51 4.69 27.00
N LYS A 173 -3.87 4.25 28.08
CA LYS A 173 -4.11 2.93 28.66
C LYS A 173 -5.39 2.97 29.49
N THR A 174 -6.40 2.22 29.10
CA THR A 174 -7.56 1.93 29.95
C THR A 174 -7.30 0.64 30.72
N LYS A 175 -7.59 0.66 32.03
CA LYS A 175 -7.46 -0.51 32.91
C LYS A 175 -8.44 -1.61 32.52
#